data_AF-A0A9Q4I016-F1
#
_entry.id   AF-A0A9Q4I016-F1
#
_cell.length_a   1.000
_cell.length_b   1.000
_cell.length_c   1.000
_cell.angle_alpha   90.00
_cell.angle_beta   90.00
_cell.angle_gamma   90.00
#
_symmetry.space_group_name_H-M   'P 1'
#
loop_
_entity.id
_entity.type
_entity.pdbx_description
1 polymer ?
#
loop_
_entity_poly.entity_id
_entity_poly.type
_entity_poly.pdbx_seq_one_letter_code
_entity_poly.pdbx_strand_id
1 'polypeptide(L)'
;MNEEKRALVNQVIGQLQTVIDPELLVNVVDLGLIYGVDIDDEGNCLVTMTLTTAGCPLNDYLNREIRQAVGQLAAIKQVDIKLVWYPVWTPDRLSEQAKKQLGIKEEPAPAAKEINLHQPIKTFADQYPEFTEDMAEIGFNRIKIPGMLDTVGRLMTLPMGCRAMGFDLEEVKEKLRLKGYEVTE
;
A
#
# COMPACT_ATOMS: atom_id res chain seq x y z
N MET A 1 7.29 25.95 -3.76
CA MET A 1 8.64 25.50 -3.36
C MET A 1 9.59 25.84 -4.50
N ASN A 2 10.61 26.68 -4.27
CA ASN A 2 11.57 27.06 -5.32
C ASN A 2 12.55 25.88 -5.61
N GLU A 3 13.26 25.98 -6.73
CA GLU A 3 14.16 24.92 -7.22
C GLU A 3 15.35 24.67 -6.28
N GLU A 4 15.88 25.73 -5.67
CA GLU A 4 16.98 25.67 -4.70
C GLU A 4 16.59 24.88 -3.44
N LYS A 5 15.37 25.09 -2.92
CA LYS A 5 14.85 24.35 -1.76
C LYS A 5 14.61 22.89 -2.08
N ARG A 6 14.17 22.55 -3.30
CA ARG A 6 14.10 21.14 -3.76
C ARG A 6 15.48 20.50 -3.80
N ALA A 7 16.49 21.20 -4.31
CA ALA A 7 17.86 20.70 -4.35
C ALA A 7 18.40 20.45 -2.94
N LEU A 8 18.15 21.38 -2.00
CA LEU A 8 18.55 21.22 -0.60
C LEU A 8 17.81 20.06 0.08
N VAL A 9 16.50 19.90 -0.13
CA VAL A 9 15.76 18.74 0.38
C VAL A 9 16.34 17.42 -0.13
N ASN A 10 16.72 17.35 -1.42
CA ASN A 10 17.37 16.16 -1.97
C ASN A 10 18.74 15.89 -1.32
N GLN A 11 19.51 16.94 -0.99
CA GLN A 11 20.77 16.79 -0.24
C GLN A 11 20.52 16.26 1.17
N VAL A 12 19.48 16.75 1.86
CA VAL A 12 19.08 16.24 3.17
C VAL A 12 18.68 14.76 3.08
N ILE A 13 17.86 14.39 2.09
CA ILE A 13 17.49 12.98 1.86
C ILE A 13 18.75 12.12 1.62
N GLY A 14 19.72 12.62 0.85
CA GLY A 14 21.00 11.95 0.64
C GLY A 14 21.80 11.74 1.94
N GLN A 15 21.79 12.69 2.87
CA GLN A 15 22.39 12.51 4.20
C GLN A 15 21.59 11.51 5.05
N LEU A 16 20.26 11.53 4.97
CA LEU A 16 19.43 10.56 5.70
C LEU A 16 19.67 9.12 5.21
N GLN A 17 20.02 8.91 3.94
CA GLN A 17 20.39 7.60 3.41
C GLN A 17 21.70 7.04 4.01
N THR A 18 22.54 7.86 4.65
CA THR A 18 23.74 7.38 5.35
C THR A 18 23.47 6.93 6.78
N VAL A 19 22.28 7.22 7.32
CA VAL A 19 21.89 6.82 8.68
C VAL A 19 21.31 5.42 8.64
N ILE A 20 22.06 4.46 9.22
CA ILE A 20 21.73 3.04 9.23
C ILE A 20 21.06 2.67 10.55
N ASP A 21 19.96 1.91 10.47
CA ASP A 21 19.37 1.26 11.64
C ASP A 21 20.29 0.11 12.09
N PRO A 22 20.82 0.11 13.32
CA PRO A 22 21.76 -0.92 13.78
C PRO A 22 21.12 -2.30 14.01
N GLU A 23 19.79 -2.40 14.09
CA GLU A 23 19.10 -3.69 14.22
C GLU A 23 18.85 -4.32 12.85
N LEU A 24 18.36 -3.52 11.89
CA LEU A 24 17.99 -4.00 10.55
C LEU A 24 19.11 -3.89 9.52
N LEU A 25 20.17 -3.12 9.79
CA LEU A 25 21.29 -2.84 8.89
C LEU A 25 20.88 -2.20 7.55
N VAL A 26 19.73 -1.52 7.53
CA VAL A 26 19.18 -0.78 6.38
C VAL A 26 19.07 0.70 6.76
N ASN A 27 19.20 1.61 5.80
CA ASN A 27 19.08 3.04 6.08
C ASN A 27 17.63 3.47 6.34
N VAL A 28 17.47 4.55 7.11
CA VAL A 28 16.15 5.05 7.55
C VAL A 28 15.24 5.49 6.39
N VAL A 29 15.81 5.85 5.23
CA VAL A 29 15.05 6.23 4.03
C VAL A 29 14.49 5.00 3.33
N ASP A 30 15.34 4.00 3.10
CA ASP A 30 14.97 2.71 2.50
C ASP A 30 14.05 1.88 3.40
N LEU A 31 14.14 2.07 4.73
CA LEU A 31 13.19 1.52 5.69
C LEU A 31 11.82 2.23 5.64
N GLY A 32 11.71 3.36 4.95
CA GLY A 32 10.48 4.15 4.88
C GLY A 32 10.09 4.81 6.20
N LEU A 33 11.07 5.10 7.08
CA LEU A 33 10.84 5.74 8.37
C LEU A 33 10.70 7.26 8.26
N ILE A 34 11.23 7.87 7.19
CA ILE A 34 11.15 9.31 6.95
C ILE A 34 9.87 9.63 6.18
N TYR A 35 8.97 10.40 6.80
CA TYR A 35 7.68 10.78 6.23
C TYR A 35 7.70 12.15 5.56
N GLY A 36 8.61 13.03 5.98
CA GLY A 36 8.72 14.36 5.42
C GLY A 36 9.98 15.08 5.85
N VAL A 37 10.44 15.97 4.99
CA VAL A 37 11.54 16.90 5.25
C VAL A 37 11.05 18.28 4.83
N ASP A 38 10.92 19.17 5.79
CA ASP A 38 10.58 20.56 5.57
C ASP A 38 11.75 21.44 6.02
N ILE A 39 12.11 22.41 5.20
CA ILE A 39 13.19 23.36 5.52
C ILE A 39 12.57 24.74 5.48
N ASP A 40 12.78 25.60 6.46
CA ASP A 40 12.31 27.00 6.36
C ASP A 40 13.33 27.89 5.64
N ASP A 41 12.98 29.16 5.45
CA ASP A 41 13.86 30.12 4.76
C ASP A 41 15.04 30.57 5.63
N GLU A 42 15.02 30.24 6.92
CA GLU A 42 16.11 30.50 7.87
C GLU A 42 17.14 29.36 7.90
N GLY A 43 16.84 28.21 7.27
CA GLY A 43 17.69 27.02 7.24
C GLY A 43 17.43 26.04 8.38
N ASN A 44 16.27 26.12 9.05
CA ASN A 44 15.85 25.14 10.04
C ASN A 44 15.17 23.96 9.32
N CYS A 45 15.69 22.76 9.54
CA CYS A 45 15.21 21.52 8.94
C CYS A 45 14.36 20.75 9.95
N LEU A 46 13.11 20.48 9.61
CA LEU A 46 12.20 19.61 10.32
C LEU A 46 12.11 18.26 9.61
N VAL A 47 12.64 17.22 10.23
CA VAL A 47 12.48 15.83 9.77
C VAL A 47 11.30 15.21 10.49
N THR A 48 10.24 14.89 9.75
CA THR A 48 9.10 14.11 10.27
C THR A 48 9.36 12.63 10.02
N MET A 49 9.38 11.83 11.09
CA MET A 49 9.68 10.40 11.01
C MET A 49 8.81 9.56 11.94
N THR A 50 8.81 8.25 11.71
CA THR A 50 8.20 7.22 12.56
C THR A 50 9.25 6.17 12.96
N LEU A 51 8.88 5.26 13.86
CA LEU A 51 9.64 4.06 14.18
C LEU A 51 8.83 2.81 13.83
N THR A 52 9.50 1.68 13.70
CA THR A 52 8.86 0.37 13.46
C THR A 52 8.01 -0.08 14.65
N THR A 53 8.39 0.32 15.87
CA THR A 53 7.70 -0.05 17.12
C THR A 53 7.66 1.12 18.12
N ALA A 54 6.53 1.30 18.80
CA ALA A 54 6.38 2.31 19.85
C ALA A 54 7.29 2.02 21.05
N GLY A 55 7.98 3.06 21.55
CA GLY A 55 8.87 2.94 22.72
C GLY A 55 10.23 2.29 22.42
N CYS A 56 10.64 2.22 21.15
CA CYS A 56 11.93 1.68 20.77
C CYS A 56 13.09 2.48 21.40
N PRO A 57 14.02 1.84 22.15
CA PRO A 57 15.16 2.53 22.76
C PRO A 57 16.11 3.15 21.72
N LEU A 58 15.99 2.73 20.47
CA LEU A 58 16.75 3.23 19.33
C LEU A 58 16.35 4.65 18.90
N ASN A 59 15.21 5.17 19.39
CA ASN A 59 14.77 6.54 19.08
C ASN A 59 15.88 7.57 19.30
N ASP A 60 16.52 7.54 20.48
CA ASP A 60 17.53 8.53 20.83
C ASP A 60 18.81 8.37 20.00
N TYR A 61 19.14 7.13 19.64
CA TYR A 61 20.24 6.83 18.72
C TYR A 61 19.95 7.43 17.34
N LEU A 62 18.84 7.05 16.71
CA LEU A 62 18.47 7.52 15.38
C LEU A 62 18.31 9.04 15.33
N ASN A 63 17.73 9.64 16.37
CA ASN A 63 17.59 11.09 16.46
C ASN A 63 18.95 11.81 16.45
N ARG A 64 19.94 11.26 17.16
CA ARG A 64 21.29 11.82 17.18
C ARG A 64 21.98 11.65 15.83
N GLU A 65 21.93 10.45 15.24
CA GLU A 65 22.57 10.18 13.95
C GLU A 65 21.96 11.03 12.83
N ILE A 66 20.62 11.21 12.82
CA ILE A 66 19.94 12.10 11.87
C ILE A 66 20.40 13.55 12.03
N ARG A 67 20.42 14.07 13.26
CA ARG A 67 20.89 15.45 13.54
C ARG A 67 22.33 15.63 13.09
N GLN A 68 23.19 14.64 13.33
CA GLN A 68 24.60 14.67 12.94
C GLN A 68 24.79 14.59 11.43
N ALA A 69 24.06 13.73 10.72
CA ALA A 69 24.17 13.59 9.28
C ALA A 69 23.66 14.84 8.56
N VAL A 70 22.45 15.29 8.89
CA VAL A 70 21.82 16.46 8.25
C VAL A 70 22.55 17.76 8.61
N GLY A 71 23.03 17.88 9.85
CA GLY A 71 23.76 19.06 10.33
C GLY A 71 25.13 19.28 9.68
N GLN A 72 25.65 18.34 8.88
CA GLN A 72 26.88 18.53 8.10
C GLN A 72 26.67 19.43 6.87
N LEU A 73 25.42 19.65 6.45
CA LEU A 73 25.10 20.52 5.33
C LEU A 73 25.21 21.98 5.76
N ALA A 74 26.10 22.74 5.12
CA ALA A 74 26.37 24.13 5.49
C ALA A 74 25.15 25.06 5.43
N ALA A 75 24.14 24.72 4.63
CA ALA A 75 22.88 25.46 4.50
C ALA A 75 21.88 25.19 5.63
N ILE A 76 22.12 24.17 6.46
CA ILE A 76 21.27 23.80 7.59
C ILE A 76 21.83 24.40 8.87
N LYS A 77 21.02 25.18 9.58
CA LYS A 77 21.39 25.79 10.86
C LYS A 77 20.95 24.95 12.05
N GLN A 78 19.76 24.36 11.96
CA GLN A 78 19.15 23.58 13.02
C GLN A 78 18.42 22.38 12.41
N VAL A 79 18.45 21.25 13.12
CA VAL A 79 17.71 20.04 12.76
C VAL A 79 16.81 19.67 13.92
N ASP A 80 15.51 19.70 13.67
CA ASP A 80 14.48 19.23 14.58
C ASP A 80 13.84 17.96 14.04
N ILE A 81 13.48 17.06 14.95
CA ILE A 81 12.89 15.78 14.62
C ILE A 81 11.50 15.71 15.24
N LYS A 82 10.50 15.49 14.39
CA LYS A 82 9.12 15.28 14.78
C LYS A 82 8.78 13.80 14.63
N LEU A 83 8.73 13.12 15.77
CA LEU A 83 8.25 11.74 15.81
C LEU A 83 6.73 11.71 15.72
N VAL A 84 6.21 10.97 14.73
CA VAL A 84 4.79 10.72 14.53
C VAL A 84 4.49 9.23 14.59
N TRP A 85 3.30 8.89 15.06
CA TRP A 85 2.81 7.50 15.10
C TRP A 85 1.71 7.23 14.07
N TYR A 86 1.19 8.30 13.46
CA TYR A 86 0.17 8.23 12.43
C TYR A 86 0.62 8.97 11.18
N PRO A 87 0.56 8.35 9.99
CA PRO A 87 0.14 6.96 9.75
C PRO A 87 1.10 5.92 10.37
N VAL A 88 0.58 4.77 10.79
CA VAL A 88 1.39 3.68 11.35
C VAL A 88 2.35 3.16 10.27
N TRP A 89 3.58 2.82 10.65
CA TRP A 89 4.54 2.22 9.75
C TRP A 89 4.14 0.78 9.41
N THR A 90 4.21 0.41 8.13
CA THR A 90 4.03 -0.97 7.67
C THR A 90 5.19 -1.38 6.75
N PRO A 91 5.50 -2.68 6.63
CA PRO A 91 6.55 -3.17 5.72
C PRO A 91 6.35 -2.78 4.25
N ASP A 92 5.14 -2.39 3.84
CA ASP A 92 4.86 -1.88 2.47
C ASP A 92 5.64 -0.60 2.15
N ARG A 93 6.13 0.10 3.17
CA ARG A 93 6.94 1.33 3.03
C ARG A 93 8.41 1.05 2.73
N LEU A 94 8.86 -0.20 2.84
CA LEU A 94 10.22 -0.59 2.51
C LEU A 94 10.48 -0.36 1.02
N SER A 95 11.65 0.17 0.69
CA SER A 95 12.10 0.21 -0.71
C SER A 95 12.31 -1.20 -1.26
N GLU A 96 12.24 -1.36 -2.57
CA GLU A 96 12.50 -2.65 -3.24
C GLU A 96 13.87 -3.25 -2.85
N GLN A 97 14.86 -2.38 -2.67
CA GLN A 97 16.18 -2.78 -2.23
C GLN A 97 16.16 -3.26 -0.77
N ALA A 98 15.48 -2.57 0.13
CA ALA A 98 15.32 -2.98 1.53
C ALA A 98 14.58 -4.31 1.66
N LYS A 99 13.46 -4.48 0.93
CA LYS A 99 12.69 -5.74 0.90
C LYS A 99 13.60 -6.91 0.51
N LYS A 100 14.40 -6.73 -0.55
CA LYS A 100 15.35 -7.75 -1.02
C LYS A 100 16.44 -8.05 0.01
N GLN A 101 16.99 -7.04 0.68
CA GLN A 101 18.00 -7.22 1.73
C GLN A 101 17.46 -7.97 2.95
N LEU A 102 16.23 -7.67 3.35
CA LEU A 102 15.56 -8.30 4.49
C LEU A 102 14.93 -9.67 4.13
N GLY A 103 15.04 -10.11 2.88
CA GLY A 103 14.48 -11.37 2.41
C GLY A 103 12.95 -11.40 2.37
N ILE A 104 12.30 -10.23 2.39
CA ILE A 104 10.85 -10.09 2.26
C ILE A 104 10.52 -10.32 0.79
N LYS A 105 9.91 -11.48 0.51
CA LYS A 105 9.27 -11.74 -0.78
C LYS A 105 8.03 -10.87 -0.80
N GLU A 106 7.88 -10.02 -1.81
CA GLU A 106 6.64 -9.29 -2.01
C GLU A 106 5.48 -10.28 -2.06
N GLU A 107 4.62 -10.27 -1.05
CA GLU A 107 3.24 -10.67 -1.30
C GLU A 107 2.64 -9.53 -2.11
N PRO A 108 2.25 -9.75 -3.37
CA PRO A 108 1.64 -8.68 -4.14
C PRO A 108 0.46 -8.13 -3.34
N ALA A 109 0.32 -6.80 -3.30
CA ALA A 109 -0.92 -6.16 -2.87
C ALA A 109 -2.08 -6.97 -3.47
N PRO A 110 -3.14 -7.31 -2.70
CA PRO A 110 -4.14 -8.27 -3.14
C PRO A 110 -4.58 -7.87 -4.55
N ALA A 111 -4.21 -8.71 -5.53
CA ALA A 111 -4.43 -8.40 -6.94
C ALA A 111 -5.91 -8.02 -7.06
N ALA A 112 -6.20 -6.90 -7.73
CA ALA A 112 -7.57 -6.49 -7.99
C ALA A 112 -8.35 -7.74 -8.42
N LYS A 113 -9.49 -8.01 -7.77
CA LYS A 113 -10.22 -9.26 -7.99
C LYS A 113 -10.78 -9.22 -9.41
N GLU A 114 -10.03 -9.71 -10.37
CA GLU A 114 -10.37 -9.59 -11.77
C GLU A 114 -11.49 -10.59 -12.14
N ILE A 115 -12.54 -10.07 -12.76
CA ILE A 115 -13.65 -10.86 -13.28
C ILE A 115 -13.73 -10.63 -14.78
N ASN A 116 -13.39 -11.64 -15.56
CA ASN A 116 -13.62 -11.64 -17.01
C ASN A 116 -15.05 -12.09 -17.35
N LEU A 117 -15.80 -11.28 -18.07
CA LEU A 117 -17.22 -11.54 -18.36
C LEU A 117 -17.48 -12.75 -19.27
N HIS A 118 -16.45 -13.27 -19.94
CA HIS A 118 -16.53 -14.47 -20.78
C HIS A 118 -16.22 -15.75 -20.01
N GLN A 119 -15.72 -15.67 -18.78
CA GLN A 119 -15.45 -16.86 -17.97
C GLN A 119 -16.70 -17.31 -17.18
N PRO A 120 -16.82 -18.62 -16.90
CA PRO A 120 -17.91 -19.14 -16.08
C PRO A 120 -17.88 -18.62 -14.65
N ILE A 121 -19.06 -18.41 -14.06
CA ILE A 121 -19.20 -17.91 -12.68
C ILE A 121 -18.56 -18.85 -11.63
N LYS A 122 -18.44 -20.15 -11.92
CA LYS A 122 -17.74 -21.11 -11.05
C LYS A 122 -16.27 -20.77 -10.88
N THR A 123 -15.60 -20.26 -11.92
CA THR A 123 -14.19 -19.87 -11.86
C THR A 123 -13.97 -18.81 -10.79
N PHE A 124 -14.84 -17.81 -10.73
CA PHE A 124 -14.77 -16.74 -9.74
C PHE A 124 -15.15 -17.20 -8.33
N ALA A 125 -16.14 -18.09 -8.20
CA ALA A 125 -16.50 -18.65 -6.90
C ALA A 125 -15.39 -19.53 -6.30
N ASP A 126 -14.60 -20.22 -7.15
CA ASP A 126 -13.44 -20.99 -6.71
C ASP A 126 -12.24 -20.10 -6.35
N GLN A 127 -12.06 -19.01 -7.09
CA GLN A 127 -10.95 -18.09 -6.91
C GLN A 127 -11.17 -17.12 -5.73
N TYR A 128 -12.42 -16.72 -5.51
CA TYR A 128 -12.82 -15.73 -4.51
C TYR A 128 -13.94 -16.32 -3.65
N PRO A 129 -13.64 -16.90 -2.48
CA PRO A 129 -14.63 -17.53 -1.61
C PRO A 129 -15.82 -16.63 -1.24
N GLU A 130 -15.61 -15.32 -1.17
CA GLU A 130 -16.61 -14.29 -0.89
C GLU A 130 -17.53 -13.96 -2.08
N PHE A 131 -17.17 -14.38 -3.30
CA PHE A 131 -17.91 -14.03 -4.52
C PHE A 131 -19.35 -14.52 -4.50
N THR A 132 -19.60 -15.67 -3.88
CA THR A 132 -20.95 -16.26 -3.78
C THR A 132 -21.87 -15.38 -2.93
N GLU A 133 -21.36 -14.89 -1.80
CA GLU A 133 -22.04 -13.97 -0.90
C GLU A 133 -22.29 -12.62 -1.58
N ASP A 134 -21.27 -12.07 -2.22
CA ASP A 134 -21.33 -10.81 -2.94
C ASP A 134 -22.36 -10.82 -4.07
N MET A 135 -22.39 -11.90 -4.86
CA MET A 135 -23.37 -12.07 -5.94
C MET A 135 -24.79 -12.23 -5.42
N ALA A 136 -24.98 -12.88 -4.27
CA ALA A 136 -26.30 -13.00 -3.67
C ALA A 136 -26.83 -11.66 -3.15
N GLU A 137 -25.97 -10.84 -2.54
CA GLU A 137 -26.33 -9.48 -2.12
C GLU A 137 -26.72 -8.58 -3.30
N ILE A 138 -26.07 -8.77 -4.45
CA ILE A 138 -26.44 -8.07 -5.70
C ILE A 138 -27.81 -8.50 -6.22
N GLY A 139 -28.29 -9.69 -5.83
CA GLY A 139 -29.62 -10.21 -6.16
C GLY A 139 -29.61 -11.63 -6.73
N PHE A 140 -28.45 -12.21 -7.02
CA PHE A 140 -28.31 -13.57 -7.56
C PHE A 140 -28.46 -14.66 -6.49
N ASN A 141 -29.48 -14.58 -5.64
CA ASN A 141 -29.68 -15.48 -4.49
C ASN A 141 -29.68 -16.98 -4.84
N ARG A 142 -30.07 -17.33 -6.08
CA ARG A 142 -30.04 -18.70 -6.59
C ARG A 142 -28.63 -19.31 -6.64
N ILE A 143 -27.59 -18.48 -6.57
CA ILE A 143 -26.19 -18.93 -6.56
C ILE A 143 -25.85 -19.83 -5.37
N LYS A 144 -26.57 -19.67 -4.26
CA LYS A 144 -26.41 -20.46 -3.04
C LYS A 144 -27.12 -21.81 -3.06
N ILE A 145 -27.91 -22.11 -4.11
CA ILE A 145 -28.58 -23.41 -4.21
C ILE A 145 -27.52 -24.51 -4.31
N PRO A 146 -27.55 -25.54 -3.44
CA PRO A 146 -26.55 -26.62 -3.48
C PRO A 146 -26.43 -27.24 -4.87
N GLY A 147 -25.20 -27.37 -5.36
CA GLY A 147 -24.90 -27.92 -6.69
C GLY A 147 -25.15 -26.98 -7.86
N MET A 148 -25.68 -25.77 -7.68
CA MET A 148 -25.88 -24.79 -8.76
C MET A 148 -24.53 -24.42 -9.40
N LEU A 149 -23.57 -24.00 -8.57
CA LEU A 149 -22.23 -23.58 -9.02
C LEU A 149 -21.47 -24.73 -9.71
N ASP A 150 -21.61 -25.95 -9.22
CA ASP A 150 -20.94 -27.13 -9.79
C ASP A 150 -21.58 -27.65 -11.08
N THR A 151 -22.81 -27.25 -11.38
CA THR A 151 -23.53 -27.67 -12.59
C THR A 151 -23.63 -26.51 -13.57
N VAL A 152 -24.63 -25.66 -13.37
CA VAL A 152 -24.96 -24.52 -14.23
C VAL A 152 -23.86 -23.45 -14.16
N GLY A 153 -23.23 -23.25 -13.00
CA GLY A 153 -22.17 -22.26 -12.82
C GLY A 153 -20.90 -22.50 -13.64
N ARG A 154 -20.66 -23.72 -14.14
CA ARG A 154 -19.55 -24.04 -15.04
C ARG A 154 -19.79 -23.61 -16.49
N LEU A 155 -21.04 -23.31 -16.83
CA LEU A 155 -21.47 -22.95 -18.20
C LEU A 155 -21.99 -21.52 -18.28
N MET A 156 -22.52 -20.99 -17.18
CA MET A 156 -23.07 -19.64 -17.12
C MET A 156 -21.99 -18.60 -16.89
N THR A 157 -21.97 -17.57 -17.73
CA THR A 157 -21.20 -16.34 -17.52
C THR A 157 -22.05 -15.27 -16.85
N LEU A 158 -21.42 -14.21 -16.35
CA LEU A 158 -22.11 -13.10 -15.70
C LEU A 158 -23.14 -12.41 -16.62
N PRO A 159 -22.83 -12.07 -17.91
CA PRO A 159 -23.81 -11.52 -18.83
C PRO A 159 -25.01 -12.43 -19.09
N MET A 160 -24.76 -13.75 -19.21
CA MET A 160 -25.83 -14.74 -19.39
C MET A 160 -26.73 -14.81 -18.16
N GLY A 161 -26.15 -14.75 -16.96
CA GLY A 161 -26.89 -14.69 -15.70
C GLY A 161 -27.75 -13.44 -15.59
N CYS A 162 -27.20 -12.26 -15.90
CA CYS A 162 -27.94 -10.99 -15.91
C CYS A 162 -29.16 -11.07 -16.84
N ARG A 163 -28.95 -11.55 -18.08
CA ARG A 163 -30.02 -11.73 -19.06
C ARG A 163 -31.10 -12.71 -18.59
N ALA A 164 -30.71 -13.83 -17.98
CA ALA A 164 -31.65 -14.84 -17.51
C ALA A 164 -32.50 -14.36 -16.31
N MET A 165 -31.93 -13.51 -15.46
CA MET A 165 -32.58 -13.00 -14.25
C MET A 165 -33.24 -11.62 -14.44
N GLY A 166 -33.06 -10.99 -15.61
CA GLY A 166 -33.60 -9.66 -15.90
C GLY A 166 -32.85 -8.52 -15.22
N PHE A 167 -31.57 -8.71 -14.88
CA PHE A 167 -30.72 -7.67 -14.32
C PHE A 167 -29.98 -6.90 -15.40
N ASP A 168 -29.78 -5.61 -15.17
CA ASP A 168 -28.91 -4.77 -16.01
C ASP A 168 -27.45 -5.11 -15.74
N LEU A 169 -26.70 -5.42 -16.80
CA LEU A 169 -25.31 -5.85 -16.68
C LEU A 169 -24.40 -4.72 -16.18
N GLU A 170 -24.63 -3.49 -16.59
CA GLU A 170 -23.80 -2.34 -16.18
C GLU A 170 -24.02 -2.01 -14.69
N GLU A 171 -25.26 -2.10 -14.20
CA GLU A 171 -25.56 -1.95 -12.78
C GLU A 171 -24.87 -3.05 -11.94
N VAL A 172 -24.85 -4.30 -12.43
CA VAL A 172 -24.17 -5.41 -11.77
C VAL A 172 -22.65 -5.21 -11.76
N LYS A 173 -22.06 -4.76 -12.88
CA LYS A 173 -20.62 -4.43 -12.95
C LYS A 173 -20.24 -3.37 -11.91
N GLU A 174 -21.05 -2.32 -11.77
CA GLU A 174 -20.78 -1.26 -10.82
C GLU A 174 -20.82 -1.75 -9.37
N LYS A 175 -21.81 -2.59 -9.02
CA LYS A 175 -21.88 -3.19 -7.69
C LYS A 175 -20.70 -4.11 -7.38
N LEU A 176 -20.18 -4.82 -8.38
CA LEU A 176 -18.96 -5.62 -8.24
C LEU A 176 -17.73 -4.72 -8.05
N ARG A 177 -17.62 -3.59 -8.77
CA ARG A 177 -16.54 -2.62 -8.57
C ARG A 177 -16.52 -2.02 -7.17
N LEU A 178 -17.69 -1.68 -6.63
CA LEU A 178 -17.82 -1.22 -5.24
C LEU A 178 -17.38 -2.26 -4.20
N LYS A 179 -17.41 -3.55 -4.57
CA LYS A 179 -16.94 -4.69 -3.75
C LYS A 179 -15.47 -5.06 -4.01
N GLY A 180 -14.74 -4.26 -4.77
CA GLY A 180 -13.31 -4.43 -5.03
C GLY A 180 -12.97 -5.37 -6.18
N TYR A 181 -13.94 -5.65 -7.06
CA TYR A 181 -13.70 -6.42 -8.28
C TYR A 181 -13.38 -5.52 -9.47
N GLU A 182 -12.43 -5.92 -10.29
CA GLU A 182 -12.16 -5.29 -11.57
C GLU A 182 -12.82 -6.13 -12.67
N VAL A 183 -13.87 -5.59 -13.31
CA VAL A 183 -14.61 -6.33 -14.33
C VAL A 183 -14.06 -6.04 -15.71
N THR A 184 -13.48 -7.06 -16.34
CA THR A 184 -12.89 -7.03 -17.67
C THR A 184 -13.79 -7.74 -18.68
N GLU A 185 -13.71 -7.33 -19.95
CA GLU A 185 -14.44 -7.99 -21.05
C GLU A 185 -13.68 -9.22 -21.53
#